data_AF-A0A849WKC2-F1
#
_entry.id   AF-A0A849WKC2-F1
#
_cell.length_a   1.000
_cell.length_b   1.000
_cell.length_c   1.000
_cell.angle_alpha   90.00
_cell.angle_beta   90.00
_cell.angle_gamma   90.00
#
_symmetry.space_group_name_H-M   'P 1'
#
loop_
_entity.id
_entity.type
_entity.pdbx_description
1 polymer ?
#
loop_
_entity_poly.entity_id
_entity_poly.type
_entity_poly.pdbx_seq_one_letter_code
_entity_poly.pdbx_strand_id
1 'polypeptide(L)' 'MPRKTFLYIMVSTLDQQNGAESQARAPLEWCSRNSITEYEIFTDHGVSGAKESRPALD' A
#
# COMPACT_ATOMS: atom_id res chain seq x y z
N MET A 1 3.70 19.37 14.40
CA MET A 1 2.62 18.51 13.86
C MET A 1 3.08 17.07 13.94
N PRO A 2 2.25 16.11 14.40
CA PRO A 2 2.59 14.69 14.31
C PRO A 2 2.75 14.29 12.84
N ARG A 3 3.72 13.41 12.55
CA ARG A 3 3.91 12.86 11.21
C ARG A 3 2.91 11.73 11.02
N LYS A 4 1.99 11.85 10.05
CA LYS A 4 1.07 10.78 9.67
C LYS A 4 1.74 9.92 8.60
N THR A 5 1.79 8.61 8.81
CA THR A 5 2.36 7.66 7.84
C THR A 5 1.26 7.06 7.00
N PHE A 6 1.51 6.88 5.73
CA PHE A 6 0.58 6.24 4.80
C PHE A 6 1.33 5.18 3.99
N LEU A 7 0.69 4.03 3.81
CA LEU A 7 1.21 2.92 3.02
C LEU A 7 0.28 2.74 1.81
N TYR A 8 0.87 2.58 0.64
CA TYR A 8 0.11 2.30 -0.58
C TYR A 8 0.60 1.00 -1.21
N ILE A 9 -0.36 0.16 -1.58
CA ILE A 9 -0.13 -1.16 -2.15
C ILE A 9 -0.92 -1.23 -3.46
N MET A 10 -0.31 -1.75 -4.52
CA MET A 10 -0.95 -1.86 -5.82
C MET A 10 -0.58 -3.18 -6.50
N VAL A 11 -1.56 -3.81 -7.13
CA VAL A 11 -1.34 -4.88 -8.12
C VAL A 11 -1.95 -4.49 -9.46
N SER A 12 -1.22 -4.77 -10.54
CA SER A 12 -1.58 -4.31 -11.89
C SER A 12 -2.69 -5.11 -12.54
N THR A 13 -2.85 -6.38 -12.16
CA THR A 13 -3.93 -7.24 -12.66
C THR A 13 -4.69 -7.87 -11.51
N LEU A 14 -5.91 -8.31 -11.79
CA LEU A 14 -6.74 -9.05 -10.83
C LEU A 14 -6.24 -10.50 -10.64
N ASP A 15 -5.43 -11.01 -11.57
CA ASP A 15 -4.87 -12.37 -11.53
C ASP A 15 -3.71 -12.50 -10.53
N GLN A 16 -3.20 -11.38 -9.99
CA GLN A 16 -2.20 -11.37 -8.93
C GLN A 16 -2.84 -11.67 -7.57
N GLN A 17 -3.50 -12.82 -7.48
CA GLN A 17 -4.11 -13.30 -6.24
C GLN A 17 -3.08 -13.33 -5.11
N ASN A 18 -3.44 -12.78 -3.95
CA ASN A 18 -2.56 -12.63 -2.78
C ASN A 18 -1.34 -11.69 -2.99
N GLY A 19 -1.23 -11.03 -4.14
CA GLY A 19 -0.09 -10.17 -4.47
C GLY A 19 -0.02 -8.91 -3.62
N ALA A 20 -1.18 -8.30 -3.32
CA ALA A 20 -1.26 -7.11 -2.46
C ALA A 20 -0.91 -7.46 -1.01
N GLU A 21 -1.43 -8.59 -0.51
CA GLU A 21 -1.18 -9.12 0.82
C GLU A 21 0.30 -9.51 1.00
N SER A 22 0.92 -10.05 -0.05
CA SER A 22 2.36 -10.31 -0.05
C SER A 22 3.16 -9.01 0.02
N GLN A 23 2.78 -8.00 -0.75
CA GLN A 23 3.44 -6.69 -0.74
C GLN A 23 3.28 -5.97 0.61
N ALA A 24 2.13 -6.12 1.29
CA ALA A 24 1.85 -5.50 2.59
C ALA A 24 2.86 -5.85 3.69
N ARG A 25 3.48 -7.03 3.62
CA ARG A 25 4.39 -7.51 4.68
C ARG A 25 5.61 -6.61 4.87
N ALA A 26 6.24 -6.18 3.79
CA ALA A 26 7.45 -5.36 3.83
C ALA A 26 7.23 -3.97 4.49
N PRO A 27 6.24 -3.16 4.08
CA PRO A 27 5.97 -1.88 4.73
C PRO A 27 5.46 -2.03 6.17
N LEU A 28 4.68 -3.08 6.48
CA LEU A 28 4.26 -3.38 7.85
C LEU A 28 5.46 -3.71 8.75
N GLU A 29 6.40 -4.54 8.27
CA GLU A 29 7.64 -4.85 9.00
C GLU A 29 8.48 -3.57 9.20
N TRP A 30 8.57 -2.73 8.17
CA TRP A 30 9.26 -1.45 8.28
C TRP A 30 8.60 -0.53 9.33
N CYS A 31 7.28 -0.41 9.34
CA CYS A 31 6.56 0.36 10.36
C CYS A 31 6.86 -0.18 11.76
N SER A 32 6.79 -1.50 11.95
CA SER A 32 7.11 -2.15 13.22
C SER A 32 8.55 -1.86 13.69
N ARG A 33 9.54 -2.01 12.80
CA ARG A 33 10.97 -1.77 13.11
C ARG A 33 11.29 -0.31 13.43
N ASN A 34 10.48 0.62 12.95
CA ASN A 34 10.66 2.06 13.15
C ASN A 34 9.72 2.65 14.21
N SER A 35 9.00 1.81 14.96
CA SER A 35 8.03 2.24 15.97
C SER A 35 6.95 3.17 15.40
N ILE A 36 6.57 2.94 14.14
CA ILE A 36 5.47 3.66 13.48
C ILE A 36 4.20 2.87 13.75
N THR A 37 3.40 3.36 14.70
CA THR A 37 2.14 2.72 15.12
C THR A 37 0.91 3.35 14.50
N GLU A 38 1.04 4.58 14.00
CA GLU A 38 -0.05 5.31 13.34
C GLU A 38 0.20 5.38 11.83
N TYR A 39 -0.39 4.42 11.12
CA TYR A 39 -0.38 4.39 9.67
C TYR A 39 -1.74 3.96 9.10
N GLU A 40 -2.02 4.41 7.88
CA GLU A 40 -3.20 4.05 7.11
C GLU A 40 -2.76 3.37 5.81
N ILE A 41 -3.46 2.32 5.39
CA ILE A 41 -3.11 1.51 4.22
C ILE A 41 -4.16 1.71 3.15
N PHE A 42 -3.70 2.09 1.96
CA PHE A 42 -4.49 2.19 0.74
C PHE A 42 -4.10 1.07 -0.20
N THR A 43 -5.07 0.41 -0.82
CA THR A 43 -4.81 -0.75 -1.69
C THR A 43 -5.63 -0.66 -2.96
N ASP A 44 -4.96 -0.82 -4.11
CA ASP A 44 -5.58 -0.88 -5.43
C ASP A 44 -5.32 -2.23 -6.11
N HIS A 45 -6.37 -2.80 -6.71
CA HIS A 45 -6.30 -4.04 -7.49
C HIS A 45 -6.68 -3.78 -8.94
N GLY A 46 -5.89 -4.31 -9.89
CA GLY A 46 -6.15 -4.15 -11.32
C GLY A 46 -5.85 -2.73 -11.83
N VAL A 47 -5.01 -1.98 -11.12
CA VAL A 47 -4.61 -0.62 -11.49
C VAL A 47 -3.21 -0.65 -12.06
N SER A 48 -3.05 -0.17 -13.29
CA SER A 48 -1.72 -0.06 -13.91
C SER A 48 -0.99 1.15 -13.36
N GLY A 49 0.30 0.99 -13.03
CA GLY A 49 1.16 2.09 -12.59
C GLY A 49 1.41 3.18 -13.66
N ALA A 50 1.04 2.92 -14.92
CA ALA A 50 1.09 3.92 -15.99
C ALA A 50 -0.16 4.81 -16.05
N LYS A 51 -1.23 4.48 -15.31
CA LYS A 51 -2.41 5.34 -15.19
C LYS A 51 -2.14 6.42 -14.13
N GLU A 52 -2.57 7.63 -14.43
CA GLU A 52 -2.44 8.77 -13.51
C GLU A 52 -3.34 8.60 -12.29
N SER A 53 -4.54 8.05 -12.48
CA SER A 53 -5.49 7.82 -11.40
C SER A 53 -5.19 6.56 -10.59
N ARG A 54 -5.23 6.73 -9.27
CA ARG A 54 -5.05 5.73 -8.22
C ARG A 54 -6.22 5.87 -7.26
N PRO A 55 -7.33 5.13 -7.45
CA PRO A 55 -8.58 5.36 -6.72
C PRO A 55 -8.45 5.34 -5.19
N ALA A 56 -7.48 4.60 -4.65
CA ALA A 56 -7.24 4.58 -3.21
C ALA A 56 -6.34 5.73 -2.71
N LEU A 57 -5.69 6.49 -3.60
CA LEU A 57 -4.82 7.63 -3.27
C LEU A 57 -5.36 9.00 -3.75
N ASP A 58 -6.21 9.02 -4.77
CA ASP A 58 -6.88 10.21 -5.30
C ASP A 58 -8.10 10.60 -4.45
#